data_AF-A0A839W907-F1
#
_entry.id   AF-A0A839W907-F1
#
_cell.length_a   1.000
_cell.length_b   1.000
_cell.length_c   1.000
_cell.angle_alpha   90.00
_cell.angle_beta   90.00
_cell.angle_gamma   90.00
#
_symmetry.space_group_name_H-M   'P 1'
#
loop_
_entity.id
_entity.type
_entity.pdbx_description
1 polymer ?
#
loop_
_entity_poly.entity_id
_entity_poly.type
_entity_poly.pdbx_seq_one_letter_code
_entity_poly.pdbx_strand_id
1 'polypeptide(L)'
;MKYRIILACILFSTTVAAQAASLCQEKEQEILREISYAEKHNNQNRINGLNKALSEVRANCSDSDLRAKHQQKISEQQAEISERRAELHEAQQSGDREKISKREHKLKEAEEDLKALKARDY
;
A
#
# COMPACT_ATOMS: atom_id res chain seq x y z
N MET A 1 -6.16 3.43 -69.95
CA MET A 1 -6.50 4.52 -69.01
C MET A 1 -6.31 3.99 -67.60
N LYS A 2 -5.30 4.52 -66.89
CA LYS A 2 -4.82 4.05 -65.58
C LYS A 2 -5.64 4.70 -64.46
N TYR A 3 -6.12 3.93 -63.48
CA TYR A 3 -6.55 4.47 -62.18
C TYR A 3 -5.98 3.59 -61.06
N ARG A 4 -4.87 4.04 -60.48
CA ARG A 4 -4.31 3.49 -59.24
C ARG A 4 -5.02 4.19 -58.08
N ILE A 5 -5.96 3.50 -57.43
CA ILE A 5 -6.55 3.97 -56.17
C ILE A 5 -5.56 3.60 -55.07
N ILE A 6 -4.76 4.57 -54.63
CA ILE A 6 -3.90 4.44 -53.46
C ILE A 6 -4.75 4.78 -52.24
N LEU A 7 -5.26 3.75 -51.56
CA LEU A 7 -5.92 3.89 -50.27
C LEU A 7 -4.85 4.10 -49.20
N ALA A 8 -4.54 5.36 -48.88
CA ALA A 8 -3.67 5.71 -47.77
C ALA A 8 -4.48 5.67 -46.46
N CYS A 9 -4.42 4.54 -45.74
CA CYS A 9 -4.93 4.45 -44.37
C CYS A 9 -4.02 5.24 -43.42
N ILE A 10 -4.43 6.46 -43.06
CA ILE A 10 -3.78 7.24 -42.01
C ILE A 10 -4.17 6.61 -40.67
N LEU A 11 -3.27 5.83 -40.08
CA LEU A 11 -3.39 5.36 -38.70
C LEU A 11 -3.09 6.54 -37.77
N PHE A 12 -4.12 7.22 -37.28
CA PHE A 12 -4.00 8.14 -36.15
C PHE A 12 -3.80 7.31 -34.88
N SER A 13 -2.54 7.13 -34.47
CA SER A 13 -2.22 6.61 -33.14
C SER A 13 -2.46 7.73 -32.12
N THR A 14 -3.63 7.75 -31.49
CA THR A 14 -3.86 8.60 -30.31
C THR A 14 -3.07 8.02 -29.14
N THR A 15 -1.89 8.55 -28.87
CA THR A 15 -1.19 8.29 -27.62
C THR A 15 -1.97 8.96 -26.49
N VAL A 16 -2.76 8.18 -25.74
CA VAL A 16 -3.29 8.64 -24.46
C VAL A 16 -2.10 8.78 -23.53
N ALA A 17 -1.72 10.01 -23.22
CA ALA A 17 -0.78 10.29 -22.15
C ALA A 17 -1.48 9.91 -20.83
N ALA A 18 -1.18 8.74 -20.28
CA ALA A 18 -1.58 8.40 -18.92
C ALA A 18 -0.83 9.34 -17.98
N GLN A 19 -1.52 10.33 -17.41
CA GLN A 19 -0.96 11.07 -16.28
C GLN A 19 -0.90 10.10 -15.09
N ALA A 20 0.28 9.95 -14.48
CA ALA A 20 0.40 9.18 -13.24
C ALA A 20 -0.49 9.84 -12.18
N ALA A 21 -1.43 9.06 -11.62
CA ALA A 21 -2.27 9.53 -10.53
C ALA A 21 -1.38 9.89 -9.32
N SER A 22 -1.75 10.93 -8.59
CA SER A 22 -1.12 11.22 -7.29
C SER A 22 -1.43 10.09 -6.29
N LEU A 23 -0.63 9.94 -5.26
CA LEU A 23 -0.87 8.94 -4.20
C LEU A 23 -2.19 9.22 -3.48
N CYS A 24 -2.51 10.50 -3.29
CA CYS A 24 -3.80 10.91 -2.74
C CYS A 24 -4.97 10.51 -3.63
N GLN A 25 -4.83 10.62 -4.95
CA GLN A 25 -5.86 10.16 -5.89
C GLN A 25 -5.99 8.64 -5.87
N GLU A 26 -4.90 7.89 -5.83
CA GLU A 26 -4.94 6.43 -5.70
C GLU A 26 -5.65 6.01 -4.40
N LYS A 27 -5.30 6.65 -3.28
CA LYS A 27 -5.95 6.43 -1.99
C LYS A 27 -7.44 6.75 -2.02
N GLU A 28 -7.84 7.83 -2.69
CA GLU A 28 -9.25 8.15 -2.89
C GLU A 28 -9.98 7.07 -3.69
N GLN A 29 -9.40 6.60 -4.80
CA GLN A 29 -9.98 5.53 -5.61
C GLN A 29 -10.12 4.21 -4.85
N GLU A 30 -9.13 3.88 -4.01
CA GLU A 30 -9.22 2.72 -3.12
C GLU A 30 -10.39 2.84 -2.13
N ILE A 31 -10.56 3.99 -1.48
CA ILE A 31 -11.69 4.21 -0.56
C ILE A 31 -13.03 4.09 -1.29
N LEU A 32 -13.15 4.67 -2.50
CA LEU A 32 -14.36 4.56 -3.33
C LEU A 32 -14.67 3.10 -3.70
N ARG A 33 -13.64 2.31 -4.04
CA ARG A 33 -13.77 0.88 -4.32
C ARG A 33 -14.27 0.12 -3.09
N GLU A 34 -13.74 0.43 -1.90
CA GLU A 34 -14.18 -0.17 -0.64
C GLU A 34 -15.61 0.25 -0.26
N ILE A 35 -16.04 1.48 -0.57
CA ILE A 35 -17.42 1.93 -0.39
C ILE A 35 -18.35 1.09 -1.27
N SER A 36 -18.04 0.97 -2.57
CA SER A 36 -18.83 0.15 -3.50
C SER A 36 -18.94 -1.31 -3.05
N TYR A 37 -17.88 -1.86 -2.47
CA TYR A 37 -17.92 -3.19 -1.86
C TYR A 37 -18.85 -3.21 -0.63
N ALA A 38 -18.69 -2.26 0.31
CA ALA A 38 -19.53 -2.20 1.51
C ALA A 38 -21.02 -2.01 1.20
N GLU A 39 -21.36 -1.26 0.14
CA GLU A 39 -22.73 -1.11 -0.39
C GLU A 39 -23.32 -2.45 -0.84
N LYS A 40 -22.58 -3.24 -1.62
CA LYS A 40 -23.02 -4.58 -2.06
C LYS A 40 -23.32 -5.53 -0.90
N HIS A 41 -22.68 -5.31 0.25
CA HIS A 41 -22.86 -6.10 1.47
C HIS A 41 -23.77 -5.44 2.51
N ASN A 42 -24.46 -4.34 2.18
CA ASN A 42 -25.35 -3.59 3.08
C ASN A 42 -24.71 -3.25 4.44
N ASN A 43 -23.40 -2.99 4.47
CA ASN A 43 -22.66 -2.71 5.70
C ASN A 43 -22.62 -1.20 5.98
N GLN A 44 -23.72 -0.67 6.50
CA GLN A 44 -23.88 0.78 6.69
C GLN A 44 -22.81 1.40 7.60
N ASN A 45 -22.40 0.70 8.65
CA ASN A 45 -21.36 1.19 9.57
C ASN A 45 -20.03 1.38 8.84
N ARG A 46 -19.66 0.42 7.97
CA ARG A 46 -18.45 0.51 7.16
C ARG A 46 -18.55 1.63 6.13
N ILE A 47 -19.69 1.76 5.46
CA ILE A 47 -19.94 2.85 4.50
C ILE A 47 -19.75 4.22 5.17
N ASN A 48 -20.33 4.42 6.36
CA ASN A 48 -20.20 5.68 7.11
C ASN A 48 -18.74 5.99 7.45
N GLY A 49 -17.99 5.00 7.94
CA GLY A 49 -16.57 5.15 8.24
C GLY A 49 -15.73 5.48 7.00
N LEU A 50 -15.98 4.79 5.88
CA LEU A 50 -15.28 5.04 4.62
C LEU A 50 -15.62 6.41 4.02
N ASN A 51 -16.86 6.86 4.10
CA ASN A 51 -17.25 8.20 3.66
C ASN A 51 -16.56 9.31 4.48
N LYS A 52 -16.40 9.10 5.79
CA LYS A 52 -15.61 10.00 6.62
C LYS A 52 -14.14 10.02 6.16
N ALA A 53 -13.53 8.85 5.97
CA ALA A 53 -12.15 8.74 5.50
C ALA A 53 -11.95 9.39 4.11
N LEU A 54 -12.92 9.22 3.20
CA LEU A 54 -12.93 9.86 1.88
C LEU A 54 -12.92 11.39 2.00
N SER A 55 -13.79 11.93 2.85
CA SER A 55 -13.85 13.38 3.12
C SER A 55 -12.51 13.90 3.67
N GLU A 56 -11.91 13.18 4.62
CA GLU A 56 -10.62 13.54 5.20
C GLU A 56 -9.49 13.52 4.15
N VAL A 57 -9.47 12.52 3.26
CA VAL A 57 -8.50 12.45 2.16
C VAL A 57 -8.67 13.63 1.21
N ARG A 58 -9.90 13.92 0.77
CA ARG A 58 -10.17 15.05 -0.13
C ARG A 58 -9.80 16.39 0.48
N ALA A 59 -9.97 16.55 1.79
CA ALA A 59 -9.70 17.82 2.47
C ALA A 59 -8.22 18.02 2.83
N ASN A 60 -7.50 16.95 3.19
CA ASN A 60 -6.21 17.09 3.88
C ASN A 60 -5.08 16.21 3.32
N CYS A 61 -5.30 15.44 2.25
CA CYS A 61 -4.25 14.57 1.75
C CYS A 61 -3.15 15.36 1.04
N SER A 62 -1.90 15.03 1.38
CA SER A 62 -0.71 15.44 0.64
C SER A 62 0.14 14.21 0.36
N ASP A 63 0.65 14.12 -0.87
CA ASP A 63 1.58 13.04 -1.27
C ASP A 63 2.85 13.07 -0.43
N SER A 64 3.34 14.26 -0.03
CA SER A 64 4.50 14.38 0.87
C SER A 64 4.22 13.74 2.23
N ASP A 65 3.01 13.94 2.76
CA ASP A 65 2.63 13.45 4.08
C ASP A 65 2.40 11.94 4.05
N LEU A 66 1.90 11.41 2.94
CA LEU A 66 1.79 9.96 2.73
C LEU A 66 3.18 9.31 2.72
N ARG A 67 4.13 9.87 1.98
CA ARG A 67 5.53 9.41 1.96
C ARG A 67 6.19 9.51 3.34
N ALA A 68 6.00 10.63 4.03
CA ALA A 68 6.54 10.83 5.37
C ALA A 68 5.98 9.80 6.38
N LYS A 69 4.66 9.59 6.38
CA LYS A 69 4.02 8.55 7.21
C LYS A 69 4.49 7.15 6.85
N HIS A 70 4.73 6.88 5.57
CA HIS A 70 5.27 5.60 5.13
C HIS A 70 6.69 5.37 5.65
N GLN A 71 7.56 6.38 5.51
CA GLN A 71 8.93 6.32 6.02
C GLN A 71 8.97 6.21 7.54
N GLN A 72 8.06 6.88 8.25
CA GLN A 72 7.90 6.74 9.69
C GLN A 72 7.56 5.29 10.06
N LYS A 73 6.58 4.66 9.38
CA LYS A 73 6.24 3.24 9.62
C LYS A 73 7.42 2.30 9.36
N ILE A 74 8.23 2.56 8.34
CA ILE A 74 9.46 1.79 8.08
C ILE A 74 10.41 1.92 9.27
N SER A 75 10.61 3.14 9.79
CA SER A 75 11.49 3.39 10.93
C SER A 75 10.99 2.72 12.20
N GLU A 76 9.68 2.78 12.47
CA GLU A 76 9.03 2.11 13.60
C GLU A 76 9.22 0.59 13.51
N GLN A 77 8.98 -0.01 12.34
CA GLN A 77 9.17 -1.44 12.12
C GLN A 77 10.65 -1.87 12.28
N GLN A 78 11.60 -1.02 11.86
CA GLN A 78 13.03 -1.29 12.07
C GLN A 78 13.42 -1.24 13.55
N ALA A 79 12.82 -0.33 14.32
CA ALA A 79 12.99 -0.29 15.77
C ALA A 79 12.42 -1.56 16.43
N GLU A 80 11.23 -1.99 16.02
CA GLU A 80 10.60 -3.22 16.49
C GLU A 80 11.46 -4.46 16.20
N ILE A 81 12.01 -4.59 14.99
CA ILE A 81 12.96 -5.68 14.67
C ILE A 81 14.17 -5.64 15.60
N SER A 82 14.68 -4.46 15.93
CA SER A 82 15.82 -4.32 16.83
C SER A 82 15.48 -4.79 18.25
N GLU A 83 14.30 -4.44 18.75
CA GLU A 83 13.77 -4.93 20.03
C GLU A 83 13.59 -6.45 20.02
N ARG A 84 12.96 -7.00 18.98
CA ARG A 84 12.74 -8.46 18.84
C ARG A 84 14.04 -9.25 18.77
N ARG A 85 15.09 -8.69 18.17
CA ARG A 85 16.44 -9.29 18.18
C ARG A 85 17.03 -9.34 19.59
N ALA A 86 16.84 -8.28 20.39
CA ALA A 86 17.25 -8.27 21.79
C ALA A 86 16.48 -9.32 22.62
N GLU A 87 15.14 -9.38 22.46
CA GLU A 87 14.32 -10.39 23.13
C GLU A 87 14.70 -11.84 22.75
N LEU A 88 15.07 -12.07 21.49
CA LEU A 88 15.57 -13.37 21.02
C LEU A 88 16.91 -13.70 21.67
N HIS A 89 17.84 -12.74 21.74
CA HIS A 89 19.13 -12.94 22.40
C HIS A 89 18.96 -13.29 23.89
N GLU A 90 18.06 -12.61 24.61
CA GLU A 90 17.74 -12.94 26.01
C GLU A 90 17.11 -14.33 26.14
N ALA A 91 16.25 -14.74 25.21
CA ALA A 91 15.68 -16.08 25.20
C ALA A 91 16.75 -17.16 24.93
N GLN A 92 17.73 -16.88 24.08
CA GLN A 92 18.86 -17.77 23.83
C GLN A 92 19.70 -17.98 25.09
N GLN A 93 19.90 -16.94 25.90
CA GLN A 93 20.61 -17.02 27.17
C GLN A 93 19.88 -17.89 28.21
N SER A 94 18.55 -17.95 28.17
CA SER A 94 17.79 -18.79 29.10
C SER A 94 17.76 -20.28 28.71
N GLY A 95 18.12 -20.62 27.46
CA GLY A 95 18.11 -22.00 26.96
C GLY A 95 16.70 -22.61 26.80
N ASP A 96 15.64 -21.80 26.98
CA ASP A 96 14.26 -22.25 26.86
C ASP A 96 13.90 -22.36 25.37
N ARG A 97 13.88 -23.61 24.88
CA ARG A 97 13.63 -23.92 23.46
C ARG A 97 12.28 -23.43 22.98
N GLU A 98 11.25 -23.44 23.82
CA GLU A 98 9.92 -22.95 23.44
C GLU A 98 9.93 -21.43 23.31
N LYS A 99 10.54 -20.74 24.28
CA LYS A 99 10.69 -19.29 24.24
C LYS A 99 11.52 -18.84 23.04
N ILE A 100 12.63 -19.51 22.74
CA ILE A 100 13.48 -19.22 21.58
C ILE A 100 12.67 -19.34 20.28
N SER A 101 12.01 -20.48 20.05
CA SER A 101 11.21 -20.72 18.85
C SER A 101 10.11 -19.66 18.66
N LYS A 102 9.41 -19.28 19.74
CA LYS A 102 8.40 -18.20 19.71
C LYS A 102 9.00 -16.84 19.33
N ARG A 103 10.19 -16.50 19.81
CA ARG A 103 10.85 -15.22 19.50
C ARG A 103 11.43 -15.19 18.09
N GLU A 104 12.00 -16.30 17.61
CA GLU A 104 12.45 -16.45 16.23
C GLU A 104 11.29 -16.25 15.23
N HIS A 105 10.14 -16.87 15.51
CA HIS A 105 8.97 -16.72 14.66
C HIS A 105 8.51 -15.25 14.59
N LYS A 106 8.36 -14.58 15.73
CA LYS A 106 7.95 -13.16 15.78
C LYS A 106 8.95 -12.23 15.11
N LEU A 107 10.25 -12.50 15.25
CA LEU A 107 11.29 -11.74 14.55
C LEU A 107 11.13 -11.89 13.04
N LYS A 108 10.92 -13.13 12.57
CA LYS A 108 10.70 -13.41 11.16
C LYS A 108 9.45 -12.71 10.62
N GLU A 109 8.32 -12.76 11.34
CA GLU A 109 7.11 -12.03 10.95
C GLU A 109 7.39 -10.53 10.80
N ALA A 110 8.08 -9.92 11.77
CA ALA A 110 8.41 -8.50 11.70
C ALA A 110 9.36 -8.15 10.53
N GLU A 111 10.29 -9.04 10.18
CA GLU A 111 11.18 -8.89 9.02
C GLU A 111 10.43 -9.03 7.69
N GLU A 112 9.45 -9.93 7.62
CA GLU A 112 8.56 -10.09 6.47
C GLU A 112 7.64 -8.87 6.30
N ASP A 113 7.10 -8.34 7.40
CA ASP A 113 6.30 -7.11 7.40
C ASP A 113 7.12 -5.90 6.97
N LEU A 114 8.37 -5.78 7.42
CA LEU A 114 9.28 -4.72 6.96
C LEU A 114 9.54 -4.84 5.45
N LYS A 115 9.74 -6.05 4.94
CA LYS A 115 9.94 -6.30 3.51
C LYS A 115 8.70 -5.90 2.72
N ALA A 116 7.51 -6.27 3.19
CA ALA A 116 6.24 -5.90 2.57
C ALA A 116 5.97 -4.39 2.64
N LEU A 117 6.36 -3.73 3.72
CA LEU A 117 6.29 -2.26 3.84
C LEU A 117 7.21 -1.60 2.81
N LYS A 118 8.49 -1.99 2.74
CA LYS A 118 9.46 -1.41 1.80
C LYS A 118 9.14 -1.66 0.33
N ALA A 119 8.38 -2.71 0.03
CA ALA A 119 7.96 -3.04 -1.33
C ALA A 119 6.73 -2.25 -1.81
N ARG A 120 6.05 -1.50 -0.92
CA ARG A 120 4.95 -0.63 -1.33
C ARG A 120 5.50 0.65 -1.93
N ASP A 121 5.07 0.95 -3.15
CA ASP A 121 5.37 2.21 -3.81
C ASP A 121 4.55 3.33 -3.18
N TYR A 122 5.15 4.08 -2.26
CA TYR A 122 4.65 5.37 -1.76
C TYR A 122 5.59 6.50 -2.11
#